data_AF-A0A844H636-F1
#
_entry.id   AF-A0A844H636-F1
#
_cell.length_a   1.000
_cell.length_b   1.000
_cell.length_c   1.000
_cell.angle_alpha   90.00
_cell.angle_beta   90.00
_cell.angle_gamma   90.00
#
_symmetry.space_group_name_H-M   'P 1'
#
loop_
_entity.id
_entity.type
_entity.pdbx_description
1 polymer ?
#
loop_
_entity_poly.entity_id
_entity_poly.type
_entity_poly.pdbx_seq_one_letter_code
_entity_poly.pdbx_strand_id
1 'polypeptide(L)'
;MAESDESVRKERAALITQKYSGICPVYEAFYIHSILYAAERSEAAFQRFDEAVAISRSASVIFAYIQDALTHAGALSRFFWPMKSKKKDDQLAAARGDRLRDAFALDETSALKCRKLRNAFEHFDEDLDHFLLEERAGFFFPNPMVEDQALADESIGHLFKLVDPKNGICVLLGQKFEFRPSLCKNSVL
;
A
#
# COMPACT_ATOMS: atom_id res chain seq x y z
N MET A 1 2.95 36.34 10.44
CA MET A 1 3.51 35.89 9.14
C MET A 1 3.07 34.49 8.75
N ALA A 2 2.90 33.52 9.67
CA ALA A 2 2.47 32.15 9.30
C ALA A 2 0.99 32.02 8.87
N GLU A 3 0.06 32.77 9.50
CA GLU A 3 -1.37 32.70 9.16
C GLU A 3 -1.72 33.21 7.76
N SER A 4 -0.95 34.18 7.23
CA SER A 4 -1.16 34.70 5.87
C SER A 4 -0.74 33.70 4.79
N ASP A 5 0.22 32.83 5.07
CA ASP A 5 0.68 31.83 4.09
C ASP A 5 -0.28 30.65 3.99
N GLU A 6 -0.90 30.25 5.10
CA GLU A 6 -1.89 29.16 5.10
C GLU A 6 -3.19 29.58 4.38
N SER A 7 -3.65 30.81 4.57
CA SER A 7 -4.85 31.32 3.88
C SER A 7 -4.64 31.38 2.37
N VAL A 8 -3.48 31.87 1.92
CA VAL A 8 -3.10 31.90 0.49
C VAL A 8 -3.01 30.49 -0.09
N ARG A 9 -2.46 29.52 0.65
CA ARG A 9 -2.43 28.11 0.21
C ARG A 9 -3.83 27.54 0.03
N LYS A 10 -4.75 27.79 0.97
CA LYS A 10 -6.15 27.34 0.88
C LYS A 10 -6.89 27.96 -0.30
N GLU A 11 -6.68 29.25 -0.56
CA GLU A 11 -7.27 29.94 -1.71
C GLU A 11 -6.77 29.33 -3.04
N ARG A 12 -5.45 29.11 -3.15
CA ARG A 12 -4.86 28.45 -4.32
C ARG A 12 -5.38 27.03 -4.52
N ALA A 13 -5.50 26.25 -3.44
CA ALA A 13 -6.04 24.91 -3.49
C ALA A 13 -7.49 24.90 -4.00
N ALA A 14 -8.34 25.81 -3.51
CA ALA A 14 -9.71 25.95 -3.98
C ALA A 14 -9.78 26.33 -5.46
N LEU A 15 -8.97 27.28 -5.90
CA LEU A 15 -8.92 27.70 -7.30
C LEU A 15 -8.46 26.58 -8.23
N ILE A 16 -7.43 25.82 -7.85
CA ILE A 16 -6.94 24.67 -8.63
C ILE A 16 -7.99 23.57 -8.72
N THR A 17 -8.68 23.29 -7.61
CA THR A 17 -9.76 22.31 -7.56
C THR A 17 -10.89 22.70 -8.52
N GLN A 18 -11.36 23.95 -8.45
CA GLN A 18 -12.51 24.40 -9.22
C GLN A 18 -12.21 24.62 -10.71
N LYS A 19 -11.03 25.18 -11.05
CA LYS A 19 -10.71 25.56 -12.44
C LYS A 19 -9.92 24.52 -13.22
N TYR A 20 -9.19 23.64 -12.54
CA TYR A 20 -8.24 22.72 -13.18
C TYR A 20 -8.39 21.26 -12.74
N SER A 21 -9.51 20.93 -12.08
CA SER A 21 -9.82 19.56 -11.66
C SER A 21 -8.68 18.94 -10.82
N GLY A 22 -8.14 19.73 -9.90
CA GLY A 22 -7.15 19.27 -8.93
C GLY A 22 -5.68 19.32 -9.34
N ILE A 23 -5.36 19.54 -10.63
CA ILE A 23 -3.98 19.68 -11.11
C ILE A 23 -3.84 20.91 -12.00
N CYS A 24 -3.00 21.86 -11.58
CA CYS A 24 -2.62 22.98 -12.46
C CYS A 24 -1.83 22.44 -13.67
N PRO A 25 -2.20 22.76 -14.93
CA PRO A 25 -1.59 22.15 -16.12
C PRO A 25 -0.07 22.27 -16.17
N VAL A 26 0.50 23.40 -15.75
CA VAL A 26 1.96 23.62 -15.73
C VAL A 26 2.70 22.71 -14.74
N TYR A 27 1.99 22.08 -13.80
CA TYR A 27 2.56 21.19 -12.78
C TYR A 27 2.24 19.71 -13.04
N GLU A 28 1.49 19.38 -14.09
CA GLU A 28 1.10 18.01 -14.40
C GLU A 28 2.32 17.10 -14.62
N ALA A 29 3.38 17.61 -15.25
CA ALA A 29 4.63 16.89 -15.45
C ALA A 29 5.25 16.39 -14.13
N PHE A 30 5.11 17.13 -13.03
CA PHE A 30 5.64 16.71 -11.73
C PHE A 30 4.86 15.54 -11.13
N TYR A 31 3.54 15.48 -11.37
CA TYR A 31 2.72 14.35 -10.98
C TYR A 31 3.09 13.11 -11.80
N ILE A 32 3.18 13.25 -13.12
CA ILE A 32 3.55 12.14 -14.02
C ILE A 32 4.93 11.59 -13.63
N HIS A 33 5.93 12.45 -13.42
CA HIS A 33 7.26 12.02 -13.01
C HIS A 33 7.25 11.26 -11.67
N SER A 34 6.49 11.75 -10.68
CA SER A 34 6.35 11.08 -9.39
C SER A 34 5.63 9.73 -9.49
N ILE A 35 4.60 9.65 -10.33
CA ILE A 35 3.84 8.41 -10.61
C ILE A 35 4.75 7.37 -11.27
N LEU A 36 5.48 7.76 -12.32
CA LEU A 36 6.42 6.89 -13.01
C LEU A 36 7.50 6.37 -12.05
N TYR A 37 8.09 7.26 -11.25
CA TYR A 37 9.09 6.85 -10.27
C TYR A 37 8.54 5.82 -9.28
N ALA A 38 7.36 6.06 -8.69
CA ALA A 38 6.75 5.13 -7.75
C ALA A 38 6.40 3.78 -8.41
N ALA A 39 5.91 3.80 -9.65
CA ALA A 39 5.62 2.60 -10.43
C ALA A 39 6.90 1.80 -10.72
N GLU A 40 7.94 2.44 -11.25
CA GLU A 40 9.23 1.80 -11.56
C GLU A 40 9.89 1.20 -10.31
N ARG A 41 9.82 1.89 -9.17
CA ARG A 41 10.37 1.36 -7.91
C ARG A 41 9.58 0.15 -7.42
N SER A 42 8.25 0.17 -7.53
CA SER A 42 7.40 -0.97 -7.16
C SER A 42 7.68 -2.18 -8.06
N GLU A 43 7.71 -1.97 -9.37
CA GLU A 43 8.00 -3.02 -10.35
C GLU A 43 9.40 -3.63 -10.12
N ALA A 44 10.43 -2.80 -9.98
CA ALA A 44 11.78 -3.27 -9.75
C ALA A 44 11.92 -4.02 -8.40
N ALA A 45 11.14 -3.67 -7.38
CA ALA A 45 11.12 -4.40 -6.12
C ALA A 45 10.41 -5.75 -6.25
N PHE A 46 9.32 -5.84 -7.03
CA PHE A 46 8.68 -7.12 -7.36
C PHE A 46 9.62 -8.05 -8.14
N GLN A 47 10.36 -7.51 -9.11
CA GLN A 47 11.38 -8.28 -9.84
C GLN A 47 12.45 -8.84 -8.89
N ARG A 48 12.97 -8.01 -7.97
CA ARG A 48 13.92 -8.47 -6.94
C ARG A 48 13.33 -9.51 -6.00
N PHE A 49 12.06 -9.38 -5.65
CA PHE A 49 11.34 -10.39 -4.87
C PHE A 49 11.29 -11.72 -5.63
N ASP A 50 10.88 -11.71 -6.90
CA ASP A 50 10.79 -12.91 -7.74
C ASP A 50 12.16 -13.59 -7.90
N GLU A 51 13.21 -12.81 -8.17
CA GLU A 51 14.59 -13.29 -8.25
C GLU A 51 15.06 -13.88 -6.91
N ALA A 52 14.80 -13.20 -5.80
CA ALA A 52 15.20 -13.64 -4.47
C ALA A 52 14.54 -14.95 -4.07
N VAL A 53 13.27 -15.14 -4.45
CA VAL A 53 12.53 -16.41 -4.29
C VAL A 53 13.16 -17.49 -5.16
N ALA A 54 13.43 -17.21 -6.44
CA ALA A 54 13.97 -18.17 -7.40
C ALA A 54 15.36 -18.72 -7.00
N ILE A 55 16.20 -17.89 -6.38
CA ILE A 55 17.53 -18.30 -5.89
C ILE A 55 17.55 -18.63 -4.39
N SER A 56 16.38 -18.73 -3.76
CA SER A 56 16.20 -19.08 -2.34
C SER A 56 17.06 -18.25 -1.39
N ARG A 57 17.01 -16.92 -1.53
CA ARG A 57 17.58 -15.99 -0.54
C ARG A 57 16.94 -16.20 0.84
N SER A 58 17.53 -15.61 1.88
CA SER A 58 16.96 -15.67 3.22
C SER A 58 15.57 -15.04 3.27
N ALA A 59 14.72 -15.57 4.15
CA ALA A 59 13.35 -15.10 4.32
C ALA A 59 13.28 -13.60 4.62
N SER A 60 14.23 -13.06 5.40
CA SER A 60 14.32 -11.62 5.68
C SER A 60 14.54 -10.78 4.43
N VAL A 61 15.37 -11.24 3.47
CA VAL A 61 15.62 -10.52 2.21
C VAL A 61 14.40 -10.58 1.31
N ILE A 62 13.80 -11.76 1.18
CA ILE A 62 12.57 -11.95 0.39
C ILE A 62 11.45 -11.06 0.94
N PHE A 63 11.24 -11.09 2.25
CA PHE A 63 10.21 -10.29 2.91
C PHE A 63 10.47 -8.78 2.78
N ALA A 64 11.73 -8.34 2.87
CA ALA A 64 12.09 -6.94 2.66
C ALA A 64 11.71 -6.46 1.25
N TYR A 65 11.98 -7.24 0.20
CA TYR A 65 11.65 -6.85 -1.16
C TYR A 65 10.13 -6.75 -1.42
N ILE A 66 9.33 -7.66 -0.85
CA ILE A 66 7.87 -7.54 -0.99
C ILE A 66 7.34 -6.33 -0.19
N GLN A 67 7.89 -6.06 0.99
CA GLN A 67 7.53 -4.87 1.78
C GLN A 67 7.89 -3.58 1.02
N ASP A 68 9.06 -3.53 0.37
CA ASP A 68 9.47 -2.41 -0.48
C ASP A 68 8.52 -2.23 -1.68
N ALA A 69 8.20 -3.32 -2.37
CA ALA A 69 7.31 -3.31 -3.53
C ALA A 69 5.92 -2.75 -3.16
N LEU A 70 5.37 -3.20 -2.04
CA LEU A 70 4.08 -2.79 -1.51
C LEU A 70 4.09 -1.34 -0.97
N THR A 71 5.20 -0.90 -0.39
CA THR A 71 5.37 0.49 0.04
C THR A 71 5.31 1.44 -1.16
N HIS A 72 6.01 1.10 -2.25
CA HIS A 72 5.97 1.88 -3.48
C HIS A 72 4.61 1.80 -4.19
N ALA A 73 3.98 0.63 -4.25
CA ALA A 73 2.63 0.48 -4.77
C ALA A 73 1.60 1.29 -3.95
N GLY A 74 1.76 1.33 -2.63
CA GLY A 74 0.94 2.13 -1.72
C GLY A 74 1.13 3.63 -1.94
N ALA A 75 2.35 4.08 -2.20
CA ALA A 75 2.64 5.46 -2.57
C ALA A 75 2.00 5.83 -3.92
N LEU A 76 2.13 4.95 -4.91
CA LEU A 76 1.48 5.09 -6.22
C LEU A 76 -0.05 5.19 -6.09
N SER A 77 -0.65 4.29 -5.31
CA SER A 77 -2.09 4.27 -5.01
C SER A 77 -2.62 5.61 -4.49
N ARG A 78 -1.87 6.32 -3.64
CA ARG A 78 -2.30 7.60 -3.05
C ARG A 78 -2.47 8.74 -4.06
N PHE A 79 -1.84 8.66 -5.23
CA PHE A 79 -2.08 9.63 -6.30
C PHE A 79 -3.51 9.50 -6.84
N PHE A 80 -3.96 8.26 -7.07
CA PHE A 80 -5.23 7.89 -7.67
C PHE A 80 -6.38 7.81 -6.66
N TRP A 81 -6.14 7.24 -5.48
CA TRP A 81 -7.09 7.12 -4.38
C TRP A 81 -6.52 7.77 -3.11
N PRO A 82 -6.57 9.10 -2.99
CA PRO A 82 -6.13 9.79 -1.78
C PRO A 82 -6.85 9.30 -0.51
N MET A 83 -6.18 9.43 0.62
CA MET A 83 -6.82 9.21 1.92
C MET A 83 -7.79 10.35 2.21
N LYS A 84 -9.02 10.00 2.61
CA LYS A 84 -10.01 10.97 3.04
C LYS A 84 -9.57 11.55 4.38
N SER A 85 -9.13 12.80 4.40
CA SER A 85 -8.86 13.52 5.65
C SER A 85 -10.07 14.37 6.04
N LYS A 86 -10.29 14.62 7.34
CA LYS A 86 -11.40 15.47 7.82
C LYS A 86 -11.25 16.97 7.48
N LYS A 87 -10.26 17.39 6.69
CA LYS A 87 -9.92 18.81 6.42
C LYS A 87 -10.25 19.22 4.97
N LYS A 88 -10.47 20.52 4.72
CA LYS A 88 -10.80 21.07 3.38
C LYS A 88 -9.76 20.76 2.27
N ASP A 89 -8.50 20.51 2.62
CA ASP A 89 -7.46 20.08 1.66
C ASP A 89 -7.78 18.73 0.99
N ASP A 90 -8.77 18.00 1.52
CA ASP A 90 -9.29 16.75 0.96
C ASP A 90 -9.91 16.94 -0.43
N GLN A 91 -10.48 18.11 -0.73
CA GLN A 91 -11.12 18.36 -2.04
C GLN A 91 -10.11 18.44 -3.18
N LEU A 92 -8.94 19.08 -2.95
CA LEU A 92 -7.88 19.17 -3.95
C LEU A 92 -7.32 17.78 -4.26
N ALA A 93 -7.06 16.99 -3.22
CA ALA A 93 -6.54 15.64 -3.37
C ALA A 93 -7.57 14.73 -4.08
N ALA A 94 -8.85 14.81 -3.71
CA ALA A 94 -9.92 14.07 -4.35
C ALA A 94 -10.03 14.41 -5.85
N ALA A 95 -10.11 15.69 -6.19
CA ALA A 95 -10.17 16.12 -7.59
C ALA A 95 -8.95 15.67 -8.41
N ARG A 96 -7.74 15.73 -7.82
CA ARG A 96 -6.53 15.18 -8.44
C ARG A 96 -6.69 13.67 -8.70
N GLY A 97 -7.13 12.93 -7.68
CA GLY A 97 -7.32 11.49 -7.79
C GLY A 97 -8.30 11.12 -8.90
N ASP A 98 -9.44 11.82 -8.98
CA ASP A 98 -10.46 11.60 -10.00
C ASP A 98 -9.90 11.86 -11.40
N ARG A 99 -9.27 13.03 -11.62
CA ARG A 99 -8.61 13.36 -12.89
C ARG A 99 -7.59 12.32 -13.32
N LEU A 100 -6.75 11.84 -12.39
CA LEU A 100 -5.73 10.84 -12.71
C LEU A 100 -6.33 9.46 -12.99
N ARG A 101 -7.38 9.05 -12.27
CA ARG A 101 -8.06 7.77 -12.56
C ARG A 101 -8.71 7.79 -13.94
N ASP A 102 -9.34 8.89 -14.32
CA ASP A 102 -9.90 9.07 -15.66
C ASP A 102 -8.81 9.02 -16.73
N ALA A 103 -7.69 9.74 -16.53
CA ALA A 103 -6.58 9.79 -17.49
C ALA A 103 -5.87 8.44 -17.68
N PHE A 104 -5.78 7.62 -16.63
CA PHE A 104 -5.14 6.30 -16.67
C PHE A 104 -6.14 5.15 -16.84
N ALA A 105 -7.44 5.44 -17.07
CA ALA A 105 -8.51 4.46 -17.19
C ALA A 105 -8.55 3.45 -16.02
N LEU A 106 -8.37 3.95 -14.80
CA LEU A 106 -8.40 3.14 -13.57
C LEU A 106 -9.79 3.18 -12.94
N ASP A 107 -10.32 2.00 -12.63
CA ASP A 107 -11.60 1.85 -11.96
C ASP A 107 -11.45 1.20 -10.58
N GLU A 108 -12.59 0.97 -9.94
CA GLU A 108 -12.65 0.43 -8.58
C GLU A 108 -12.20 -1.04 -8.45
N THR A 109 -11.93 -1.72 -9.57
CA THR A 109 -11.39 -3.08 -9.64
C THR A 109 -9.86 -3.10 -9.72
N SER A 110 -9.22 -1.93 -9.86
CA SER A 110 -7.77 -1.84 -9.92
C SER A 110 -7.10 -2.40 -8.65
N ALA A 111 -6.06 -3.23 -8.84
CA ALA A 111 -5.25 -3.75 -7.75
C ALA A 111 -4.59 -2.63 -6.91
N LEU A 112 -4.32 -1.47 -7.52
CA LEU A 112 -3.78 -0.30 -6.84
C LEU A 112 -4.77 0.30 -5.82
N LYS A 113 -6.06 -0.02 -5.90
CA LYS A 113 -7.03 0.42 -4.90
C LYS A 113 -6.90 -0.36 -3.58
N CYS A 114 -6.36 -1.58 -3.59
CA CYS A 114 -6.34 -2.42 -2.38
C CYS A 114 -5.49 -1.77 -1.28
N ARG A 115 -6.15 -1.31 -0.21
CA ARG A 115 -5.50 -0.60 0.92
C ARG A 115 -5.15 -1.51 2.08
N LYS A 116 -5.76 -2.71 2.15
CA LYS A 116 -5.70 -3.58 3.34
C LYS A 116 -4.26 -3.91 3.72
N LEU A 117 -3.49 -4.44 2.78
CA LEU A 117 -2.11 -4.84 3.02
C LEU A 117 -1.19 -3.66 3.33
N ARG A 118 -1.32 -2.54 2.60
CA ARG A 118 -0.54 -1.33 2.90
C ARG A 118 -0.80 -0.83 4.31
N ASN A 119 -2.08 -0.73 4.69
CA ASN A 119 -2.45 -0.27 6.03
C ASN A 119 -1.89 -1.19 7.11
N ALA A 120 -1.92 -2.50 6.90
CA ALA A 120 -1.34 -3.47 7.84
C ALA A 120 0.19 -3.32 8.00
N PHE A 121 0.90 -2.85 6.98
CA PHE A 121 2.32 -2.49 7.11
C PHE A 121 2.53 -1.13 7.78
N GLU A 122 1.70 -0.13 7.45
CA GLU A 122 1.78 1.23 8.00
C GLU A 122 1.45 1.28 9.51
N HIS A 123 0.53 0.42 9.96
CA HIS A 123 0.06 0.31 11.34
C HIS A 123 0.53 -0.96 12.04
N PHE A 124 1.59 -1.61 11.53
CA PHE A 124 2.06 -2.88 12.07
C PHE A 124 2.43 -2.79 13.56
N ASP A 125 2.96 -1.67 14.02
CA ASP A 125 3.28 -1.43 15.42
C ASP A 125 2.03 -1.37 16.31
N GLU A 126 0.99 -0.64 15.89
CA GLU A 126 -0.30 -0.60 16.58
C GLU A 126 -0.99 -1.97 16.58
N ASP A 127 -0.97 -2.67 15.44
CA ASP A 127 -1.52 -4.01 15.31
C ASP A 127 -0.75 -5.02 16.18
N LEU A 128 0.57 -4.86 16.32
CA LEU A 128 1.41 -5.68 17.20
C LEU A 128 1.06 -5.45 18.67
N ASP A 129 0.85 -4.20 19.10
CA ASP A 129 0.39 -3.88 20.45
C ASP A 129 -0.93 -4.61 20.74
N HIS A 130 -1.91 -4.50 19.84
CA HIS A 130 -3.18 -5.21 19.96
C HIS A 130 -3.00 -6.72 19.98
N PHE A 131 -2.16 -7.26 19.11
CA PHE A 131 -1.87 -8.68 19.02
C PHE A 131 -1.32 -9.23 20.35
N LEU A 132 -0.45 -8.48 21.02
CA LEU A 132 0.20 -8.87 22.28
C LEU A 132 -0.66 -8.65 23.53
N LEU A 133 -1.77 -7.91 23.43
CA LEU A 133 -2.72 -7.74 24.54
C LEU A 133 -3.63 -8.96 24.75
N GLU A 134 -3.73 -9.85 23.76
CA GLU A 134 -4.52 -11.08 23.87
C GLU A 134 -3.76 -12.17 24.62
N GLU A 135 -4.46 -12.95 25.46
CA GLU A 135 -3.87 -14.13 26.13
C GLU A 135 -3.62 -15.25 25.10
N ARG A 136 -2.40 -15.25 24.53
CA ARG A 136 -1.96 -16.22 23.54
C ARG A 136 -0.98 -17.22 24.15
N ALA A 137 -1.33 -18.49 24.14
CA ALA A 137 -0.41 -19.59 24.45
C ALA A 137 0.15 -20.20 23.16
N GLY A 138 1.37 -20.74 23.20
CA GLY A 138 2.01 -21.39 22.05
C GLY A 138 3.39 -20.81 21.71
N PHE A 139 3.85 -21.08 20.49
CA PHE A 139 5.15 -20.62 20.00
C PHE A 139 5.00 -19.31 19.23
N PHE A 140 5.93 -18.37 19.46
CA PHE A 140 5.98 -17.10 18.75
C PHE A 140 7.10 -17.13 17.71
N PHE A 141 6.76 -16.73 16.49
CA PHE A 141 7.70 -16.68 15.36
C PHE A 141 7.82 -15.22 14.89
N PRO A 142 8.72 -14.43 15.51
CA PRO A 142 8.84 -12.99 15.22
C PRO A 142 9.60 -12.69 13.92
N ASN A 143 10.40 -13.65 13.44
CA ASN A 143 11.20 -13.48 12.24
C ASN A 143 10.36 -13.74 10.97
N PRO A 144 10.67 -13.06 9.84
CA PRO A 144 10.01 -13.35 8.57
C PRO A 144 10.19 -14.81 8.14
N MET A 145 9.13 -15.37 7.57
CA MET A 145 9.11 -16.71 7.00
C MET A 145 8.71 -16.66 5.52
N VAL A 146 9.20 -17.63 4.75
CA VAL A 146 8.78 -17.87 3.37
C VAL A 146 8.24 -19.29 3.33
N GLU A 147 6.92 -19.41 3.39
CA GLU A 147 6.23 -20.70 3.49
C GLU A 147 4.82 -20.63 2.88
N ASP A 148 4.14 -21.78 2.80
CA ASP A 148 2.72 -21.82 2.43
C ASP A 148 1.86 -21.09 3.47
N GLN A 149 0.90 -20.30 2.99
CA GLN A 149 -0.01 -19.54 3.85
C GLN A 149 -0.84 -20.40 4.83
N ALA A 150 -0.99 -21.70 4.57
CA ALA A 150 -1.72 -22.62 5.44
C ALA A 150 -1.08 -22.74 6.84
N LEU A 151 0.22 -22.44 6.97
CA LEU A 151 0.91 -22.41 8.27
C LEU A 151 0.29 -21.38 9.23
N ALA A 152 -0.29 -20.30 8.69
CA ALA A 152 -0.94 -19.27 9.49
C ALA A 152 -2.28 -19.71 10.09
N ASP A 153 -2.85 -20.84 9.63
CA ASP A 153 -4.09 -21.40 10.16
C ASP A 153 -3.83 -22.31 11.38
N GLU A 154 -2.56 -22.62 11.70
CA GLU A 154 -2.20 -23.43 12.85
C GLU A 154 -2.33 -22.66 14.16
N SER A 155 -3.15 -23.17 15.08
CA SER A 155 -3.51 -22.47 16.33
C SER A 155 -2.39 -22.36 17.37
N ILE A 156 -1.32 -23.13 17.23
CA ILE A 156 -0.21 -23.21 18.20
C ILE A 156 0.94 -22.26 17.81
N GLY A 157 0.98 -21.79 16.55
CA GLY A 157 2.03 -20.94 16.01
C GLY A 157 1.57 -19.50 15.77
N HIS A 158 2.17 -18.55 16.48
CA HIS A 158 1.89 -17.12 16.34
C HIS A 158 2.90 -16.49 15.37
N LEU A 159 2.54 -16.45 14.08
CA LEU A 159 3.38 -15.91 13.01
C LEU A 159 3.25 -14.40 12.88
N PHE A 160 4.38 -13.70 12.92
CA PHE A 160 4.36 -12.23 12.77
C PHE A 160 4.36 -11.83 11.30
N LYS A 161 5.19 -12.50 10.50
CA LYS A 161 5.48 -12.16 9.11
C LYS A 161 5.71 -13.43 8.31
N LEU A 162 4.84 -13.70 7.34
CA LEU A 162 5.04 -14.78 6.37
C LEU A 162 4.72 -14.26 4.97
N VAL A 163 5.47 -14.71 3.99
CA VAL A 163 5.12 -14.53 2.59
C VAL A 163 5.05 -15.88 1.90
N ASP A 164 3.96 -16.09 1.18
CA ASP A 164 3.72 -17.22 0.29
C ASP A 164 3.87 -16.70 -1.16
N PRO A 165 5.05 -16.90 -1.79
CA PRO A 165 5.31 -16.42 -3.14
C PRO A 165 4.48 -17.14 -4.20
N LYS A 166 4.03 -18.37 -3.92
CA LYS A 166 3.30 -19.22 -4.87
C LYS A 166 1.87 -18.72 -5.02
N ASN A 167 1.21 -18.45 -3.91
CA ASN A 167 -0.16 -17.94 -3.89
C ASN A 167 -0.23 -16.41 -3.91
N GLY A 168 0.89 -15.70 -3.75
CA GLY A 168 0.90 -14.23 -3.73
C GLY A 168 0.21 -13.67 -2.49
N ILE A 169 0.41 -14.34 -1.35
CA ILE A 169 -0.19 -14.00 -0.05
C ILE A 169 0.90 -13.54 0.91
N CYS A 170 0.66 -12.42 1.58
CA CYS A 170 1.42 -11.95 2.72
C CYS A 170 0.59 -12.17 3.97
N VAL A 171 1.20 -12.67 5.03
CA VAL A 171 0.57 -12.82 6.34
C VAL A 171 1.26 -11.89 7.33
N LEU A 172 0.47 -11.06 7.99
CA LEU A 172 0.92 -10.19 9.08
C LEU A 172 0.09 -10.52 10.32
N LEU A 173 0.76 -10.92 11.40
CA LEU A 173 0.11 -11.22 12.70
C LEU A 173 -1.08 -12.19 12.55
N GLY A 174 -0.91 -13.23 11.71
CA GLY A 174 -1.95 -14.21 11.39
C GLY A 174 -2.99 -13.79 10.35
N GLN A 175 -3.05 -12.51 9.95
CA GLN A 175 -3.98 -12.03 8.93
C GLN A 175 -3.41 -12.17 7.52
N LYS A 176 -4.20 -12.72 6.58
CA LYS A 176 -3.82 -12.97 5.19
C LYS A 176 -4.19 -11.81 4.28
N PHE A 177 -3.29 -11.46 3.38
CA PHE A 177 -3.44 -10.37 2.42
C PHE A 177 -2.89 -10.76 1.05
N GLU A 178 -3.67 -10.53 0.00
CA GLU A 178 -3.24 -10.70 -1.38
C GLU A 178 -2.38 -9.52 -1.84
N PHE A 179 -1.26 -9.81 -2.52
CA PHE A 179 -0.40 -8.80 -3.12
C PHE A 179 -0.19 -8.95 -4.63
N ARG A 180 -0.61 -10.06 -5.24
CA ARG A 180 -0.58 -10.24 -6.70
C ARG A 180 -1.97 -10.08 -7.31
N PRO A 181 -2.14 -9.25 -8.36
CA PRO A 181 -3.45 -8.95 -8.97
C PRO A 181 -4.21 -10.15 -9.54
N SER A 182 -3.53 -11.26 -9.84
CA SER A 182 -4.16 -12.45 -10.42
C SER A 182 -5.21 -13.11 -9.53
N LEU A 183 -5.29 -12.73 -8.25
CA LEU A 183 -6.23 -13.27 -7.27
C LEU A 183 -7.18 -12.25 -6.63
N CYS A 184 -7.09 -10.95 -7.00
CA CYS A 184 -8.02 -9.93 -6.50
C CYS A 184 -9.40 -10.06 -7.19
N LYS A 185 -10.03 -11.22 -7.01
CA LYS A 185 -11.46 -11.44 -7.20
C LYS A 185 -12.04 -11.43 -5.79
N ASN A 186 -13.16 -10.72 -5.63
CA ASN A 186 -13.97 -10.78 -4.42
C ASN A 186 -14.20 -12.23 -3.99
N SER A 187 -13.47 -12.69 -2.99
CA SER A 187 -13.80 -13.93 -2.28
C SER A 187 -14.87 -13.57 -1.25
N VAL A 188 -16.11 -13.42 -1.73
CA VAL A 188 -17.27 -13.86 -0.98
C VAL A 188 -17.29 -15.37 -1.15
N LEU A 189 -16.91 -16.09 -0.09
CA LEU A 189 -17.50 -17.35 0.38
C LEU A 189 -16.98 -17.60 1.80
#